data_AF-A0A0S7WPM6-F1
#
_entry.id   AF-A0A0S7WPM6-F1
#
_cell.length_a   1.000
_cell.length_b   1.000
_cell.length_c   1.000
_cell.angle_alpha   90.00
_cell.angle_beta   90.00
_cell.angle_gamma   90.00
#
_symmetry.space_group_name_H-M   'P 1'
#
loop_
_entity.id
_entity.type
_entity.pdbx_description
1 polymer ?
#
loop_
_entity_poly.entity_id
_entity_poly.type
_entity_poly.pdbx_seq_one_letter_code
_entity_poly.pdbx_strand_id
1 'polypeptide(L)' 'MNLCPYGAITFDEEKDVARINEVLCKGCGVCVAACPSGAIKGRHFTDKQIFAEIEGLLADVKLPLVAV' A
#
# COMPACT_ATOMS: atom_id res chain seq x y z
N MET A 1 -15.24 9.90 -2.98
CA MET A 1 -15.01 8.59 -3.62
C MET A 1 -14.64 7.60 -2.52
N ASN A 2 -15.44 6.56 -2.28
CA ASN A 2 -15.14 5.58 -1.24
C ASN A 2 -14.21 4.48 -1.82
N LEU A 3 -12.92 4.51 -1.46
CA LEU A 3 -11.92 3.54 -1.95
C LEU A 3 -12.17 2.11 -1.47
N CYS A 4 -12.85 1.92 -0.34
CA CYS A 4 -13.11 0.60 0.21
C CYS A 4 -14.58 0.21 0.03
N PRO A 5 -14.90 -0.76 -0.84
CA PRO A 5 -16.29 -1.20 -1.01
C PRO A 5 -16.85 -1.92 0.23
N TYR A 6 -15.99 -2.28 1.18
CA TYR A 6 -16.36 -2.97 2.43
C TYR A 6 -16.50 -2.02 3.62
N GLY A 7 -16.34 -0.70 3.42
CA GLY A 7 -16.46 0.29 4.49
C GLY A 7 -15.36 0.18 5.57
N ALA A 8 -14.20 -0.37 5.24
CA ALA A 8 -13.13 -0.58 6.22
C ALA A 8 -12.31 0.69 6.54
N ILE A 9 -12.53 1.82 5.84
CA ILE A 9 -11.77 3.06 6.03
C ILE A 9 -12.65 4.06 6.78
N THR A 10 -12.14 4.59 7.89
CA THR A 10 -12.76 5.69 8.64
C THR A 10 -11.75 6.81 8.88
N PHE A 11 -12.23 7.98 9.28
CA PHE A 11 -11.39 9.10 9.68
C PHE A 11 -11.63 9.41 11.16
N ASP A 12 -10.54 9.52 11.93
CA ASP A 12 -10.53 9.89 13.33
C ASP A 12 -10.30 11.41 13.41
N GLU A 13 -11.37 12.17 13.61
CA GLU A 13 -11.34 13.64 13.59
C GLU A 13 -10.52 14.23 14.75
N GLU A 14 -10.47 13.57 15.91
CA GLU A 14 -9.72 14.06 17.07
C GLU A 14 -8.20 13.99 16.83
N LYS A 15 -7.76 12.96 16.10
CA LYS A 15 -6.34 12.72 15.82
C LYS A 15 -5.92 13.15 14.42
N ASP A 16 -6.86 13.60 13.60
CA ASP A 16 -6.64 14.00 12.20
C ASP A 16 -5.98 12.88 11.38
N VAL A 17 -6.42 11.63 11.55
CA VAL A 17 -5.84 10.46 10.87
C VAL A 17 -6.89 9.51 10.30
N ALA A 18 -6.56 8.90 9.16
CA ALA A 18 -7.33 7.78 8.62
C ALA A 18 -7.04 6.49 9.42
N ARG A 19 -8.08 5.67 9.65
CA ARG A 19 -7.98 4.37 10.30
C ARG A 19 -8.55 3.28 9.40
N ILE A 20 -7.96 2.09 9.51
CA ILE A 20 -8.45 0.88 8.86
C ILE A 20 -9.04 -0.05 9.92
N ASN A 21 -10.28 -0.48 9.72
CA ASN A 21 -10.87 -1.57 10.48
C ASN A 21 -10.37 -2.91 9.92
N GLU A 22 -9.48 -3.57 10.65
CA GLU A 22 -8.87 -4.84 10.23
C GLU A 22 -9.88 -5.99 10.09
N VAL A 23 -10.98 -5.97 10.84
CA VAL A 23 -12.03 -7.01 10.78
C VAL A 23 -12.80 -6.95 9.47
N LEU A 24 -13.02 -5.74 8.93
CA LEU A 24 -13.72 -5.52 7.66
C LEU A 24 -12.78 -5.61 6.44
N CYS A 25 -11.49 -5.31 6.64
CA CYS A 25 -10.49 -5.28 5.58
C CYS A 25 -10.35 -6.64 4.88
N LYS A 26 -10.40 -6.64 3.54
CA LYS A 26 -10.20 -7.83 2.69
C LYS A 26 -8.81 -7.91 2.06
N GLY A 27 -7.92 -6.97 2.37
CA GLY A 27 -6.53 -6.99 1.89
C GLY A 27 -6.36 -6.70 0.39
N CYS A 28 -7.30 -6.02 -0.28
CA CYS A 28 -7.22 -5.76 -1.73
C CYS A 28 -6.15 -4.75 -2.15
N GLY A 29 -5.57 -3.98 -1.23
CA GLY A 29 -4.46 -3.06 -1.51
C GLY A 29 -4.83 -1.73 -2.17
N VAL A 30 -6.08 -1.50 -2.59
CA VAL A 30 -6.48 -0.26 -3.30
C VAL A 30 -6.16 1.02 -2.51
N CYS A 31 -6.45 1.05 -1.20
CA CYS A 31 -6.14 2.22 -0.38
C CYS A 31 -4.64 2.42 -0.14
N VAL A 32 -3.85 1.34 -0.13
CA VAL A 32 -2.39 1.39 -0.01
C VAL A 32 -1.81 2.09 -1.25
N ALA A 33 -2.19 1.62 -2.44
CA ALA A 33 -1.73 2.18 -3.71
C ALA A 33 -2.21 3.61 -3.95
N ALA A 34 -3.42 3.96 -3.50
CA ALA A 34 -4.02 5.28 -3.75
C ALA A 34 -3.58 6.36 -2.75
N CYS A 35 -2.96 6.01 -1.62
CA CYS A 35 -2.62 6.97 -0.57
C CYS A 35 -1.44 7.85 -1.01
N PRO A 36 -1.63 9.17 -1.22
CA PRO A 36 -0.57 10.04 -1.75
C PRO A 36 0.57 10.25 -0.76
N SER A 37 0.30 10.14 0.55
CA SER A 37 1.33 10.25 1.59
C SER A 37 2.08 8.94 1.83
N GLY A 38 1.63 7.82 1.26
CA GLY A 38 2.21 6.50 1.52
C GLY A 38 2.05 5.99 2.97
N ALA A 39 1.13 6.60 3.74
CA ALA A 39 0.95 6.31 5.17
C ALA A 39 0.39 4.90 5.45
N ILE A 40 -0.40 4.36 4.52
CA ILE A 40 -1.02 3.04 4.66
C ILE A 40 -0.03 1.99 4.14
N LYS A 41 0.21 0.91 4.91
CA LYS A 41 1.04 -0.22 4.48
C LYS A 41 0.20 -1.49 4.32
N GLY A 42 0.36 -2.18 3.20
CA GLY A 42 -0.21 -3.50 2.96
C GLY A 42 0.54 -4.58 3.74
N ARG A 43 -0.17 -5.49 4.39
CA ARG A 43 0.45 -6.70 4.97
C ARG A 43 0.74 -7.69 3.84
N HIS A 44 1.93 -8.29 3.85
CA HIS A 44 2.42 -9.27 2.87
C HIS A 44 2.59 -8.78 1.42
N PHE A 45 2.32 -7.51 1.14
CA PHE A 45 2.58 -6.82 -0.12
C PHE A 45 3.14 -5.43 0.15
N THR A 46 4.19 -5.37 1.00
CA THR A 46 4.86 -4.10 1.29
C THR A 46 5.63 -3.62 0.07
N ASP A 47 5.86 -2.31 -0.03
CA ASP A 47 6.64 -1.72 -1.13
C ASP A 47 7.99 -2.44 -1.28
N LYS A 48 8.68 -2.71 -0.16
CA LYS A 48 9.95 -3.45 -0.15
C LYS A 48 9.84 -4.84 -0.77
N GLN A 49 8.76 -5.56 -0.49
CA GLN A 49 8.55 -6.90 -1.05
C GLN A 49 8.29 -6.82 -2.56
N ILE A 50 7.43 -5.90 -2.99
CA ILE A 50 7.08 -5.73 -4.41
C ILE A 50 8.30 -5.27 -5.21
N PHE A 51 9.07 -4.31 -4.70
CA PHE A 51 10.30 -3.87 -5.39
C PHE A 51 11.36 -4.96 -5.43
N ALA A 52 11.54 -5.74 -4.36
CA ALA A 52 12.44 -6.89 -4.38
C ALA A 52 12.02 -7.95 -5.43
N GLU A 53 10.72 -8.18 -5.61
CA GLU A 53 10.20 -9.06 -6.65
C GLU A 53 10.50 -8.52 -8.06
N ILE A 54 10.26 -7.23 -8.30
CA ILE A 54 10.58 -6.56 -9.58
C ILE A 54 12.07 -6.61 -9.87
N GLU A 55 12.91 -6.30 -8.88
CA GLU A 55 14.37 -6.35 -9.01
C GLU A 55 14.86 -7.76 -9.30
N GLY A 56 14.29 -8.77 -8.63
CA GLY A 56 14.60 -10.17 -8.90
C GLY A 56 14.26 -10.58 -10.34
N LEU A 57 13.13 -10.10 -10.87
CA LEU A 57 12.72 -10.34 -12.26
C LEU A 57 13.59 -9.62 -13.28
N LEU A 58 14.19 -8.49 -12.91
CA LEU A 58 15.01 -7.66 -13.81
C LEU A 58 16.51 -7.82 -13.57
N ALA A 59 16.95 -8.75 -12.72
CA ALA A 59 18.35 -8.85 -12.29
C ALA A 59 19.35 -9.10 -13.43
N ASP A 60 18.91 -9.71 -14.53
CA ASP A 60 19.69 -9.96 -15.75
C ASP A 60 19.50 -8.86 -16.81
N VAL A 61 18.46 -8.04 -16.67
CA VAL A 61 18.25 -6.83 -17.46
C VAL A 61 19.14 -5.73 -16.88
N LYS A 62 20.14 -5.26 -17.63
CA LYS A 62 20.92 -4.07 -17.26
C LYS A 62 20.00 -2.85 -17.17
N LEU A 63 19.31 -2.67 -16.05
CA LEU A 63 18.54 -1.47 -15.75
C LEU A 63 18.86 -1.00 -14.32
N PRO A 64 19.37 0.23 -14.16
CA PRO A 64 19.67 0.80 -12.86
C PRO A 64 18.39 1.44 -12.31
N LEU A 65 17.43 0.64 -11.84
CA LEU A 65 16.17 1.19 -11.31
C LEU A 65 16.31 1.76 -9.88
N VAL A 66 17.43 1.49 -9.20
CA VAL A 66 17.66 1.92 -7.80
C VAL A 66 19.00 2.62 -7.58
N ALA A 67 19.62 3.15 -8.65
CA ALA A 67 20.75 4.07 -8.52
C ALA A 67 20.30 5.52 -8.20
N VAL A 68 19.26 5.66 -7.39
CA VAL A 68 18.79 6.94 -6.84
C VAL A 68 18.88 6.88 -5.32
#